data_AF-A0A2D6MH42-F1
#
_entry.id   AF-A0A2D6MH42-F1
#
_cell.length_a   1.000
_cell.length_b   1.000
_cell.length_c   1.000
_cell.angle_alpha   90.00
_cell.angle_beta   90.00
_cell.angle_gamma   90.00
#
_symmetry.space_group_name_H-M   'P 1'
#
loop_
_entity.id
_entity.type
_entity.pdbx_description
1 polymer ?
#
loop_
_entity_poly.entity_id
_entity_poly.type
_entity_poly.pdbx_seq_one_letter_code
_entity_poly.pdbx_strand_id
1 'polypeptide(L)'
;MPRKISAVGVTPSVGALFGEKSLSDLGLDTEGVVNLGEEEPEEVLEVGSAEESEEEKPLTEGERETLDRLALTPHEQWGEELEQNNISPEEASRILDKVMSTGKYEETYKVGNMQFRLRTRSTVDADRTIEILQDQRPDLTGVFSHLIARINLASSLVFFAKDKFPHTAPTDENRTILDKEWRSRYRYCSSLPAPTFFMLSQVLQRFDQKVSLACDARSLENF
;
A
#
# COMPACT_ATOMS: atom_id res chain seq x y z
N MET A 1 -34.49 43.34 -6.09
CA MET A 1 -33.31 44.25 -6.12
C MET A 1 -32.05 43.41 -5.92
N PRO A 2 -31.18 43.26 -6.94
CA PRO A 2 -29.97 42.46 -6.82
C PRO A 2 -28.79 43.29 -6.29
N ARG A 3 -28.13 42.83 -5.23
CA ARG A 3 -26.88 43.40 -4.72
C ARG A 3 -25.71 42.82 -5.53
N LYS A 4 -25.07 43.68 -6.33
CA LYS A 4 -23.77 43.42 -6.95
C LYS A 4 -22.71 43.44 -5.85
N ILE A 5 -21.95 42.35 -5.70
CA ILE A 5 -20.71 42.33 -4.92
C ILE A 5 -19.58 42.15 -5.92
N SER A 6 -18.82 43.23 -6.11
CA SER A 6 -17.59 43.29 -6.89
C SER A 6 -16.44 42.99 -5.93
N ALA A 7 -15.76 41.85 -6.11
CA ALA A 7 -14.52 41.55 -5.40
C ALA A 7 -13.34 41.70 -6.35
N VAL A 8 -12.59 42.77 -6.11
CA VAL A 8 -11.35 43.17 -6.77
C VAL A 8 -10.24 42.21 -6.33
N GLY A 9 -9.43 41.78 -7.31
CA GLY A 9 -8.31 40.87 -7.12
C GLY A 9 -7.16 41.48 -6.33
N VAL A 10 -6.48 40.62 -5.56
CA VAL A 10 -5.14 40.84 -5.03
C VAL A 10 -4.36 39.55 -5.24
N THR A 11 -3.44 39.56 -6.18
CA THR A 11 -2.40 38.54 -6.36
C THR A 11 -1.22 38.88 -5.46
N PRO A 12 -0.80 38.03 -4.52
CA PRO A 12 0.50 38.20 -3.89
C PRO A 12 1.60 37.65 -4.80
N SER A 13 2.57 38.53 -5.02
CA SER A 13 3.82 38.36 -5.75
C SER A 13 4.66 37.19 -5.20
N VAL A 14 5.25 36.46 -6.12
CA VAL A 14 6.31 35.48 -5.92
C VAL A 14 7.52 36.19 -5.30
N GLY A 15 7.90 35.80 -4.08
CA GLY A 15 9.11 36.23 -3.39
C GLY A 15 10.05 35.04 -3.25
N ALA A 16 11.09 35.03 -4.08
CA ALA A 16 12.21 34.09 -4.04
C ALA A 16 12.96 34.19 -2.70
N LEU A 17 13.20 33.07 -2.05
CA LEU A 17 14.24 32.87 -1.01
C LEU A 17 14.44 31.35 -0.82
N PHE A 18 15.03 30.68 -1.82
CA PHE A 18 15.71 29.40 -1.58
C PHE A 18 17.21 29.67 -1.66
N GLY A 19 17.81 29.83 -0.48
CA GLY A 19 19.26 29.87 -0.35
C GLY A 19 19.82 28.48 -0.66
N GLU A 20 20.76 28.43 -1.60
CA GLU A 20 21.62 27.29 -1.85
C GLU A 20 22.47 27.06 -0.59
N LYS A 21 22.04 26.12 0.27
CA LYS A 21 22.94 25.55 1.28
C LYS A 21 23.77 24.47 0.61
N SER A 22 25.05 24.75 0.48
CA SER A 22 26.08 23.82 0.03
C SER A 22 26.11 22.58 0.94
N LEU A 23 26.14 21.41 0.33
CA LEU A 23 26.28 20.09 0.97
C LEU A 23 27.69 19.86 1.57
N SER A 24 28.59 20.85 1.49
CA SER A 24 29.95 20.78 2.05
C SER A 24 30.05 21.03 3.56
N ASP A 25 28.96 21.44 4.24
CA ASP A 25 28.96 21.73 5.68
C ASP A 25 28.52 20.54 6.56
N LEU A 26 28.20 19.38 5.97
CA LEU A 26 27.97 18.14 6.70
C LEU A 26 29.30 17.41 6.82
N GLY A 27 30.12 17.81 7.80
CA GLY A 27 31.35 17.14 8.22
C GLY A 27 31.10 15.71 8.69
N LEU A 28 30.85 14.81 7.74
CA LEU A 28 30.85 13.37 7.93
C LEU A 28 32.26 12.88 7.62
N ASP A 29 33.08 12.91 8.67
CA ASP A 29 34.38 12.25 8.71
C ASP A 29 34.17 10.73 8.54
N THR A 30 34.29 10.24 7.31
CA THR A 30 34.32 8.80 7.01
C THR A 30 35.73 8.26 7.25
N GLU A 31 36.14 8.16 8.51
CA GLU A 31 37.27 7.32 8.93
C GLU A 31 36.87 6.49 10.14
N GLY A 32 36.06 5.46 9.88
CA GLY A 32 35.75 4.38 10.82
C GLY A 32 36.44 3.10 10.35
N VAL A 33 37.69 2.93 10.77
CA VAL A 33 38.51 1.74 10.58
C VAL A 33 37.76 0.51 11.10
N VAL A 34 37.58 -0.49 10.23
CA VAL A 34 37.04 -1.80 10.58
C VAL A 34 38.09 -2.51 11.44
N ASN A 35 37.84 -2.57 12.75
CA ASN A 35 38.65 -3.39 13.66
C ASN A 35 38.09 -4.82 13.61
N LEU A 36 38.69 -5.65 12.76
CA LEU A 36 38.51 -7.11 12.78
C LEU A 36 39.44 -7.65 13.88
N GLY A 37 38.90 -7.77 15.09
CA GLY A 37 39.64 -8.28 16.22
C GLY A 37 38.73 -9.04 17.18
N GLU A 38 39.24 -10.21 17.58
CA GLU A 38 38.89 -10.99 18.77
C GLU A 38 37.92 -12.16 18.54
N GLU A 39 38.57 -13.25 18.15
CA GLU A 39 38.36 -14.66 18.52
C GLU A 39 37.27 -14.88 19.58
N GLU A 40 36.17 -15.51 19.17
CA GLU A 40 35.24 -16.14 20.10
C GLU A 40 35.87 -17.42 20.67
N PRO A 41 35.79 -17.65 21.99
CA PRO A 41 36.27 -18.89 22.60
C PRO A 41 35.38 -20.06 22.18
N GLU A 42 36.00 -21.11 21.61
CA GLU A 42 35.38 -22.42 21.44
C GLU A 42 35.01 -22.99 22.82
N GLU A 43 33.77 -22.74 23.25
CA GLU A 43 33.18 -23.38 24.41
C GLU A 43 32.80 -24.82 24.00
N VAL A 44 33.70 -25.76 24.35
CA VAL A 44 33.48 -27.20 24.18
C VAL A 44 32.37 -27.63 25.15
N LEU A 45 31.13 -27.59 24.66
CA LEU A 45 29.98 -28.16 25.35
C LEU A 45 30.09 -29.68 25.37
N GLU A 46 30.38 -30.21 26.55
CA GLU A 46 30.36 -31.63 26.89
C GLU A 46 28.92 -32.16 26.72
N VAL A 47 28.68 -32.89 25.63
CA VAL A 47 27.40 -33.53 25.33
C VAL A 47 27.20 -34.70 26.30
N GLY A 48 26.60 -34.41 27.45
CA GLY A 48 26.05 -35.42 28.34
C GLY A 48 24.85 -36.09 27.67
N SER A 49 25.00 -37.36 27.28
CA SER A 49 23.90 -38.18 26.78
C SER A 49 22.97 -38.55 27.94
N ALA A 50 22.06 -37.63 28.27
CA ALA A 50 20.88 -37.97 29.06
C ALA A 50 19.83 -38.51 28.08
N GLU A 51 19.68 -39.84 28.05
CA GLU A 51 18.50 -40.51 27.49
C GLU A 51 17.28 -40.16 28.35
N GLU A 52 16.80 -38.92 28.26
CA GLU A 52 15.47 -38.56 28.70
C GLU A 52 14.49 -39.11 27.67
N SER A 53 13.76 -40.14 28.08
CA SER A 53 12.61 -40.65 27.34
C SER A 53 11.59 -39.53 27.23
N GLU A 54 11.58 -38.83 26.09
CA GLU A 54 10.54 -37.86 25.74
C GLU A 54 9.19 -38.58 25.74
N GLU A 55 8.43 -38.40 26.83
CA GLU A 55 7.00 -38.70 26.84
C GLU A 55 6.34 -37.85 25.75
N GLU A 56 5.94 -38.50 24.65
CA GLU A 56 5.17 -37.91 23.55
C GLU A 56 3.89 -37.27 24.11
N LYS A 57 3.97 -35.99 24.46
CA LYS A 57 2.79 -35.20 24.78
C LYS A 57 1.95 -35.10 23.51
N PRO A 58 0.65 -35.45 23.55
CA PRO A 58 -0.20 -35.34 22.38
C PRO A 58 -0.25 -33.89 21.92
N LEU A 59 0.18 -33.65 20.67
CA LEU A 59 0.10 -32.35 20.01
C LEU A 59 -1.32 -31.78 20.13
N THR A 60 -1.40 -30.50 20.45
CA THR A 60 -2.66 -29.75 20.50
C THR A 60 -3.28 -29.63 19.10
N GLU A 61 -4.59 -29.44 19.04
CA GLU A 61 -5.34 -29.30 17.77
C GLU A 61 -4.77 -28.16 16.91
N GLY A 62 -4.40 -27.04 17.52
CA GLY A 62 -3.76 -25.93 16.81
C GLY A 62 -2.38 -26.27 16.24
N GLU A 63 -1.56 -27.05 16.94
CA GLU A 63 -0.26 -27.49 16.42
C GLU A 63 -0.41 -28.43 15.23
N ARG A 64 -1.43 -29.28 15.23
CA ARG A 64 -1.75 -30.16 14.09
C ARG A 64 -2.18 -29.37 12.87
N GLU A 65 -3.11 -28.42 13.01
CA GLU A 65 -3.50 -27.54 11.90
C GLU A 65 -2.31 -26.76 11.33
N THR A 66 -1.37 -26.35 12.18
CA THR A 66 -0.18 -25.63 11.72
C THR A 66 0.76 -26.55 10.92
N LEU A 67 0.97 -27.79 11.37
CA LEU A 67 1.76 -28.79 10.66
C LEU A 67 1.13 -29.16 9.31
N ASP A 68 -0.19 -29.31 9.28
CA ASP A 68 -0.92 -29.61 8.04
C ASP A 68 -0.79 -28.46 7.03
N ARG A 69 -0.86 -27.21 7.47
CA ARG A 69 -0.64 -26.03 6.58
C ARG A 69 0.78 -25.92 6.06
N LEU A 70 1.77 -26.33 6.85
CA LEU A 70 3.17 -26.37 6.43
C LEU A 70 3.45 -27.44 5.37
N ALA A 71 2.61 -28.47 5.29
CA ALA A 71 2.72 -29.53 4.29
C ALA A 71 2.13 -29.16 2.92
N LEU A 72 1.33 -28.09 2.84
CA LEU A 72 0.69 -27.65 1.60
C LEU A 72 1.69 -27.10 0.59
N THR A 73 1.49 -27.44 -0.67
CA THR A 73 2.21 -26.83 -1.80
C THR A 73 1.87 -25.33 -1.91
N PRO A 74 2.74 -24.50 -2.51
CA PRO A 74 2.44 -23.08 -2.66
C PRO A 74 1.11 -22.79 -3.38
N HIS A 75 0.75 -23.56 -4.40
CA HIS A 75 -0.54 -23.45 -5.05
C HIS A 75 -1.74 -23.83 -4.16
N GLU A 76 -1.62 -24.88 -3.35
CA GLU A 76 -2.67 -25.23 -2.38
C GLU A 76 -2.84 -24.14 -1.32
N GLN A 77 -1.75 -23.57 -0.80
CA GLN A 77 -1.79 -22.43 0.12
C GLN A 77 -2.50 -21.22 -0.51
N TRP A 78 -2.20 -20.94 -1.78
CA TRP A 78 -2.87 -19.88 -2.53
C TRP A 78 -4.37 -20.16 -2.69
N GLY A 79 -4.74 -21.42 -2.97
CA GLY A 79 -6.14 -21.87 -3.02
C GLY A 79 -6.88 -21.63 -1.70
N GLU A 80 -6.29 -22.01 -0.57
CA GLU A 80 -6.88 -21.74 0.75
C GLU A 80 -7.05 -20.23 1.01
N GLU A 81 -6.07 -19.42 0.63
CA GLU A 81 -6.12 -17.97 0.81
C GLU A 81 -7.22 -17.33 -0.06
N LEU A 82 -7.43 -17.82 -1.29
CA LEU A 82 -8.55 -17.40 -2.13
C LEU A 82 -9.89 -17.74 -1.48
N GLU A 83 -10.05 -18.96 -0.96
CA GLU A 83 -11.26 -19.41 -0.29
C GLU A 83 -11.56 -18.56 0.95
N GLN A 84 -10.55 -18.29 1.80
CA GLN A 84 -10.66 -17.43 2.98
C GLN A 84 -11.11 -16.00 2.64
N ASN A 85 -10.78 -15.53 1.44
CA ASN A 85 -11.15 -14.20 0.95
C ASN A 85 -12.42 -14.20 0.08
N ASN A 86 -13.10 -15.35 -0.07
CA ASN A 86 -14.28 -15.52 -0.93
C ASN A 86 -14.01 -15.14 -2.39
N ILE A 87 -12.84 -15.49 -2.92
CA ILE A 87 -12.45 -15.23 -4.30
C ILE A 87 -12.44 -16.56 -5.05
N SER A 88 -13.22 -16.69 -6.12
CA SER A 88 -13.13 -17.89 -6.97
C SER A 88 -11.85 -17.87 -7.82
N PRO A 89 -11.24 -19.02 -8.13
CA PRO A 89 -10.08 -19.08 -9.03
C PRO A 89 -10.29 -18.39 -10.37
N GLU A 90 -11.48 -18.53 -10.97
CA GLU A 90 -11.82 -17.88 -12.26
C GLU A 90 -11.87 -16.35 -12.13
N GLU A 91 -12.30 -15.84 -10.98
CA GLU A 91 -12.26 -14.42 -10.69
C GLU A 91 -10.82 -13.92 -10.55
N ALA A 92 -9.96 -14.68 -9.85
CA ALA A 92 -8.54 -14.35 -9.73
C ALA A 92 -7.87 -14.30 -11.11
N SER A 93 -8.07 -15.31 -11.95
CA SER A 93 -7.54 -15.32 -13.33
C SER A 93 -8.02 -14.11 -14.15
N ARG A 94 -9.32 -13.76 -14.04
CA ARG A 94 -9.86 -12.57 -14.74
C ARG A 94 -9.21 -11.27 -14.27
N ILE A 95 -8.90 -11.14 -12.98
CA ILE A 95 -8.21 -9.96 -12.45
C ILE A 95 -6.80 -9.89 -13.00
N LEU A 96 -6.05 -11.00 -12.91
CA LEU A 96 -4.70 -11.12 -13.47
C LEU A 96 -4.68 -10.74 -14.95
N ASP A 97 -5.57 -11.33 -15.75
CA ASP A 97 -5.69 -11.04 -17.18
C ASP A 97 -5.94 -9.54 -17.44
N LYS A 98 -6.78 -8.89 -16.64
CA LYS A 98 -7.07 -7.45 -16.77
C LYS A 98 -5.87 -6.58 -16.41
N VAL A 99 -5.16 -6.94 -15.33
CA VAL A 99 -3.94 -6.24 -14.92
C VAL A 99 -2.85 -6.40 -16.00
N MET A 100 -2.64 -7.61 -16.52
CA MET A 100 -1.63 -7.89 -17.55
C MET A 100 -1.97 -7.25 -18.90
N SER A 101 -3.25 -7.27 -19.31
CA SER A 101 -3.66 -6.74 -20.62
C SER A 101 -3.80 -5.22 -20.68
N THR A 102 -4.28 -4.60 -19.59
CA THR A 102 -4.60 -3.15 -19.59
C THR A 102 -3.75 -2.33 -18.64
N GLY A 103 -2.89 -2.98 -17.84
CA GLY A 103 -2.10 -2.34 -16.78
C GLY A 103 -2.94 -1.94 -15.56
N LYS A 104 -4.25 -2.22 -15.54
CA LYS A 104 -5.12 -1.89 -14.42
C LYS A 104 -6.35 -2.79 -14.30
N TYR A 105 -6.86 -2.92 -13.09
CA TYR A 105 -8.16 -3.54 -12.84
C TYR A 105 -9.07 -2.53 -12.12
N GLU A 106 -10.34 -2.48 -12.49
CA GLU A 106 -11.34 -1.59 -11.89
C GLU A 106 -12.54 -2.40 -11.39
N GLU A 107 -12.97 -2.15 -10.15
CA GLU A 107 -14.10 -2.84 -9.53
C GLU A 107 -15.09 -1.84 -8.94
N THR A 108 -16.38 -2.10 -9.16
CA THR A 108 -17.46 -1.22 -8.71
C THR A 108 -18.15 -1.82 -7.49
N TYR A 109 -18.20 -1.03 -6.42
CA TYR A 109 -18.82 -1.40 -5.16
C TYR A 109 -20.11 -0.61 -4.92
N LYS A 110 -21.03 -1.21 -4.19
CA LYS A 110 -22.29 -0.58 -3.78
C LYS A 110 -22.49 -0.73 -2.28
N VAL A 111 -22.73 0.39 -1.59
CA VAL A 111 -23.06 0.44 -0.17
C VAL A 111 -24.35 1.23 0.00
N GLY A 112 -25.44 0.53 0.31
CA GLY A 112 -26.79 1.11 0.31
C GLY A 112 -27.14 1.69 -1.07
N ASN A 113 -27.41 2.99 -1.13
CA ASN A 113 -27.73 3.72 -2.37
C ASN A 113 -26.49 4.34 -3.03
N MET A 114 -25.32 4.20 -2.43
CA MET A 114 -24.09 4.80 -2.90
C MET A 114 -23.30 3.78 -3.73
N GLN A 115 -22.77 4.23 -4.85
CA GLN A 115 -21.91 3.44 -5.73
C GLN A 115 -20.58 4.15 -5.90
N PHE A 116 -19.50 3.39 -5.90
CA PHE A 116 -18.16 3.91 -6.17
C PHE A 116 -17.34 2.86 -6.91
N ARG A 117 -16.27 3.30 -7.56
CA ARG A 117 -15.35 2.41 -8.27
C ARG A 117 -13.92 2.68 -7.85
N LEU A 118 -13.20 1.60 -7.59
CA LEU A 118 -11.79 1.62 -7.28
C LEU A 118 -11.02 1.06 -8.48
N ARG A 119 -9.78 1.51 -8.64
CA ARG A 119 -8.81 0.94 -9.57
C ARG A 119 -7.55 0.49 -8.85
N THR A 120 -6.80 -0.40 -9.46
CA THR A 120 -5.44 -0.71 -9.04
C THR A 120 -4.52 0.50 -9.18
N ARG A 121 -3.51 0.57 -8.31
CA ARG A 121 -2.50 1.63 -8.27
C ARG A 121 -1.34 1.27 -9.19
N SER A 122 -0.80 2.26 -9.89
CA SER A 122 0.43 2.10 -10.69
C SER A 122 1.66 2.43 -9.85
N THR A 123 2.86 2.20 -10.41
CA THR A 123 4.13 2.61 -9.80
C THR A 123 4.17 4.10 -9.48
N VAL A 124 3.65 4.95 -10.37
CA VAL A 124 3.54 6.41 -10.16
C VAL A 124 2.71 6.77 -8.94
N ASP A 125 1.68 5.98 -8.62
CA ASP A 125 0.88 6.18 -7.41
C ASP A 125 1.67 5.80 -6.13
N ALA A 126 2.53 4.79 -6.22
CA ALA A 126 3.42 4.37 -5.12
C ALA A 126 4.53 5.40 -4.87
N ASP A 127 5.22 5.86 -5.92
CA ASP A 127 6.26 6.88 -5.83
C ASP A 127 5.73 8.15 -5.17
N ARG A 128 4.53 8.59 -5.57
CA ARG A 128 3.86 9.75 -4.95
C ARG A 128 3.59 9.54 -3.47
N THR A 129 3.26 8.31 -3.05
CA THR A 129 3.05 7.99 -1.63
C THR A 129 4.35 8.19 -0.86
N ILE A 130 5.46 7.70 -1.40
CA ILE A 130 6.79 7.87 -0.80
C ILE A 130 7.17 9.36 -0.72
N GLU A 131 7.00 10.12 -1.80
CA GLU A 131 7.28 11.57 -1.84
C GLU A 131 6.51 12.33 -0.76
N ILE A 132 5.21 12.08 -0.62
CA ILE A 132 4.36 12.76 0.38
C ILE A 132 4.75 12.35 1.81
N LEU A 133 5.08 11.08 2.03
CA LEU A 133 5.52 10.62 3.35
C LEU A 133 6.86 11.26 3.76
N GLN A 134 7.79 11.39 2.81
CA GLN A 134 9.08 12.05 3.03
C GLN A 134 8.97 13.55 3.30
N ASP A 135 7.99 14.21 2.68
CA ASP A 135 7.68 15.63 2.88
C ASP A 135 7.01 15.88 4.25
N GLN A 136 5.99 15.08 4.60
CA GLN A 136 5.18 15.30 5.79
C GLN A 136 5.80 14.76 7.08
N ARG A 137 6.61 13.69 7.00
CA ARG A 137 7.32 13.04 8.13
C ARG A 137 6.47 12.94 9.41
N PRO A 138 5.30 12.27 9.38
CA PRO A 138 4.44 12.22 10.56
C PRO A 138 5.09 11.40 11.68
N ASP A 139 5.19 11.98 12.89
CA ASP A 139 5.85 11.34 14.03
C ASP A 139 5.01 10.22 14.70
N LEU A 140 3.68 10.30 14.57
CA LEU A 140 2.75 9.37 15.21
C LEU A 140 2.27 8.29 14.25
N THR A 141 2.38 7.02 14.65
CA THR A 141 1.96 5.84 13.85
C THR A 141 0.52 5.92 13.36
N GLY A 142 -0.39 6.46 14.18
CA GLY A 142 -1.79 6.66 13.81
C GLY A 142 -1.96 7.70 12.69
N VAL A 143 -1.21 8.80 12.75
CA VAL A 143 -1.21 9.85 11.71
C VAL A 143 -0.59 9.32 10.43
N PHE A 144 0.50 8.55 10.54
CA PHE A 144 1.15 7.87 9.42
C PHE A 144 0.17 6.93 8.69
N SER A 145 -0.49 6.03 9.42
CA SER A 145 -1.46 5.08 8.85
C SER A 145 -2.65 5.80 8.21
N HIS A 146 -3.16 6.85 8.84
CA HIS A 146 -4.26 7.65 8.32
C HIS A 146 -3.86 8.43 7.04
N LEU A 147 -2.63 8.94 6.98
CA LEU A 147 -2.11 9.62 5.80
C LEU A 147 -1.98 8.65 4.62
N ILE A 148 -1.41 7.47 4.84
CA ILE A 148 -1.31 6.41 3.82
C ILE A 148 -2.68 6.02 3.29
N ALA A 149 -3.64 5.75 4.19
CA ALA A 149 -5.00 5.38 3.79
C ALA A 149 -5.65 6.44 2.88
N ARG A 150 -5.40 7.72 3.16
CA ARG A 150 -5.92 8.84 2.37
C ARG A 150 -5.25 8.96 1.01
N ILE A 151 -3.92 8.82 0.95
CA ILE A 151 -3.17 8.83 -0.30
C ILE A 151 -3.62 7.66 -1.19
N ASN A 152 -3.68 6.45 -0.63
CA ASN A 152 -4.09 5.24 -1.34
C ASN A 152 -5.51 5.35 -1.89
N LEU A 153 -6.45 5.88 -1.10
CA LEU A 153 -7.82 6.10 -1.56
C LEU A 153 -7.87 7.15 -2.67
N ALA A 154 -7.14 8.27 -2.54
CA ALA A 154 -7.06 9.28 -3.59
C ALA A 154 -6.44 8.76 -4.89
N SER A 155 -5.48 7.83 -4.80
CA SER A 155 -4.88 7.20 -5.98
C SER A 155 -5.81 6.17 -6.64
N SER A 156 -6.69 5.53 -5.88
CA SER A 156 -7.52 4.42 -6.37
C SER A 156 -8.94 4.83 -6.77
N LEU A 157 -9.48 5.93 -6.25
CA LEU A 157 -10.89 6.31 -6.46
C LEU A 157 -11.15 6.82 -7.89
N VAL A 158 -11.99 6.10 -8.65
CA VAL A 158 -12.38 6.44 -10.03
C VAL A 158 -13.66 7.28 -10.07
N PHE A 159 -14.66 6.91 -9.27
CA PHE A 159 -15.86 7.71 -9.07
C PHE A 159 -16.49 7.40 -7.71
N PHE A 160 -17.26 8.37 -7.20
CA PHE A 160 -18.04 8.21 -5.98
C PHE A 160 -19.37 8.96 -6.12
N ALA A 161 -20.48 8.24 -5.99
CA ALA A 161 -21.83 8.75 -6.25
C ALA A 161 -21.94 9.41 -7.64
N LYS A 162 -21.99 10.75 -7.69
CA LYS A 162 -22.10 11.52 -8.94
C LYS A 162 -20.76 12.06 -9.43
N ASP A 163 -19.75 12.09 -8.55
CA ASP A 163 -18.45 12.68 -8.83
C ASP A 163 -17.55 11.67 -9.53
N LYS A 164 -16.95 12.09 -10.65
CA LYS A 164 -16.02 11.27 -11.44
C LYS A 164 -14.63 11.89 -11.40
N PHE A 165 -13.62 11.05 -11.29
CA PHE A 165 -12.23 11.47 -11.19
C PHE A 165 -11.43 10.90 -12.37
N PRO A 166 -10.89 11.76 -13.25
CA PRO A 166 -10.14 11.31 -14.42
C PRO A 166 -8.79 10.73 -14.02
N HIS A 167 -8.42 9.56 -14.54
CA HIS A 167 -7.10 8.94 -14.33
C HIS A 167 -6.35 8.91 -15.66
N THR A 168 -5.71 10.03 -16.00
CA THR A 168 -4.91 10.14 -17.22
C THR A 168 -3.71 9.19 -17.13
N ALA A 169 -3.39 8.48 -18.22
CA ALA A 169 -2.23 7.60 -18.26
C ALA A 169 -0.94 8.43 -18.14
N PRO A 170 0.06 7.98 -17.36
CA PRO A 170 1.29 8.73 -17.18
C PRO A 170 2.09 8.79 -18.50
N THR A 171 2.50 10.01 -18.86
CA THR A 171 3.44 10.29 -19.96
C THR A 171 4.42 11.36 -19.48
N ASP A 172 5.61 11.44 -20.08
CA ASP A 172 6.65 12.39 -19.65
C ASP A 172 6.17 13.86 -19.67
N GLU A 173 5.23 14.19 -20.57
CA GLU A 173 4.75 15.55 -20.81
C GLU A 173 3.59 15.99 -19.90
N ASN A 174 2.92 15.06 -19.20
CA ASN A 174 1.63 15.35 -18.54
C ASN A 174 1.68 15.38 -17.00
N ARG A 175 2.87 15.45 -16.40
CA ARG A 175 3.05 15.46 -14.93
C ARG A 175 2.16 16.50 -14.21
N THR A 176 2.08 17.71 -14.75
CA THR A 176 1.26 18.79 -14.16
C THR A 176 -0.24 18.48 -14.16
N ILE A 177 -0.73 17.76 -15.19
CA ILE A 177 -2.11 17.29 -15.28
C ILE A 177 -2.34 16.20 -14.24
N LEU A 178 -1.45 15.20 -14.16
CA LEU A 178 -1.55 14.12 -13.18
C LEU A 178 -1.61 14.63 -11.75
N ASP A 179 -0.76 15.61 -11.41
CA ASP A 179 -0.72 16.21 -10.07
C ASP A 179 -1.99 17.01 -9.77
N LYS A 180 -2.55 17.70 -10.76
CA LYS A 180 -3.82 18.43 -10.62
C LYS A 180 -4.98 17.46 -10.40
N GLU A 181 -5.08 16.41 -11.19
CA GLU A 181 -6.11 15.37 -11.07
C GLU A 181 -6.02 14.68 -9.70
N TRP A 182 -4.81 14.27 -9.30
CA TRP A 182 -4.58 13.62 -8.03
C TRP A 182 -4.89 14.55 -6.85
N ARG A 183 -4.46 15.81 -6.87
CA ARG A 183 -4.80 16.80 -5.82
C ARG A 183 -6.31 17.01 -5.71
N SER A 184 -7.04 16.98 -6.83
CA SER A 184 -8.50 17.06 -6.82
C SER A 184 -9.11 15.87 -6.07
N ARG A 185 -8.64 14.64 -6.36
CA ARG A 185 -9.07 13.43 -5.63
C ARG A 185 -8.70 13.48 -4.15
N TYR A 186 -7.47 13.90 -3.84
CA TYR A 186 -7.00 13.98 -2.46
C TYR A 186 -7.83 14.97 -1.63
N ARG A 187 -8.11 16.15 -2.18
CA ARG A 187 -9.01 17.14 -1.54
C ARG A 187 -10.41 16.58 -1.35
N TYR A 188 -10.94 15.87 -2.34
CA TYR A 188 -12.23 15.20 -2.23
C TYR A 188 -12.24 14.21 -1.06
N CYS A 189 -11.30 13.26 -1.03
CA CYS A 189 -11.15 12.28 0.05
C CYS A 189 -10.96 12.94 1.42
N SER A 190 -10.28 14.10 1.48
CA SER A 190 -10.07 14.86 2.72
C SER A 190 -11.34 15.56 3.23
N SER A 191 -12.29 15.84 2.33
CA SER A 191 -13.57 16.49 2.68
C SER A 191 -14.67 15.51 3.08
N LEU A 192 -14.45 14.21 2.91
CA LEU A 192 -15.43 13.18 3.25
C LEU A 192 -15.67 13.14 4.77
N PRO A 193 -16.92 12.90 5.21
CA PRO A 193 -17.19 12.55 6.60
C PRO A 193 -16.35 11.34 7.03
N ALA A 194 -15.80 11.38 8.24
CA ALA A 194 -14.91 10.33 8.74
C ALA A 194 -15.49 8.91 8.62
N PRO A 195 -16.77 8.63 8.94
CA PRO A 195 -17.35 7.29 8.75
C PRO A 195 -17.34 6.82 7.28
N THR A 196 -17.57 7.75 6.34
CA THR A 196 -17.53 7.45 4.90
C THR A 196 -16.11 7.15 4.45
N PHE A 197 -15.14 7.94 4.92
CA PHE A 197 -13.73 7.70 4.65
C PHE A 197 -13.28 6.32 5.16
N PHE A 198 -13.56 5.99 6.43
CA PHE A 198 -13.18 4.70 7.00
C PHE A 198 -13.80 3.51 6.27
N MET A 199 -15.08 3.61 5.93
CA MET A 199 -15.76 2.58 5.13
C MET A 199 -15.08 2.39 3.76
N LEU A 200 -14.75 3.48 3.06
CA LEU A 200 -14.04 3.41 1.78
C LEU A 200 -12.64 2.80 1.92
N SER A 201 -11.90 3.17 2.97
CA SER A 201 -10.57 2.63 3.25
C SER A 201 -10.61 1.13 3.53
N GLN A 202 -11.62 0.64 4.27
CA GLN A 202 -11.81 -0.80 4.51
C GLN A 202 -12.11 -1.56 3.21
N VAL A 203 -12.97 -1.00 2.34
CA VAL A 203 -13.25 -1.61 1.04
C VAL A 203 -12.01 -1.61 0.14
N LEU A 204 -11.23 -0.52 0.16
CA LEU A 204 -9.97 -0.44 -0.57
C LEU A 204 -8.97 -1.49 -0.10
N GLN A 205 -8.83 -1.70 1.22
CA GLN A 205 -7.93 -2.74 1.75
C GLN A 205 -8.32 -4.14 1.26
N ARG A 206 -9.62 -4.47 1.23
CA ARG A 206 -10.11 -5.74 0.70
C ARG A 206 -9.90 -5.86 -0.82
N PHE A 207 -10.09 -4.76 -1.55
CA PHE A 207 -9.78 -4.69 -2.98
C PHE A 207 -8.29 -4.93 -3.24
N ASP A 208 -7.41 -4.29 -2.47
CA ASP A 208 -5.96 -4.48 -2.58
C ASP A 208 -5.55 -5.92 -2.27
N GLN A 209 -6.11 -6.51 -1.21
CA GLN A 209 -5.87 -7.92 -0.86
C GLN A 209 -6.30 -8.87 -1.97
N LYS A 210 -7.50 -8.65 -2.53
CA LYS A 210 -8.04 -9.43 -3.65
C LYS A 210 -7.14 -9.35 -4.89
N VAL A 211 -6.68 -8.16 -5.25
CA VAL A 211 -5.77 -7.96 -6.37
C VAL A 211 -4.40 -8.59 -6.09
N SER A 212 -3.88 -8.47 -4.87
CA SER A 212 -2.61 -9.08 -4.48
C SER A 212 -2.64 -10.59 -4.62
N LEU A 213 -3.70 -11.25 -4.14
CA LEU A 213 -3.87 -12.69 -4.27
C LEU A 213 -4.02 -13.13 -5.74
N ALA A 214 -4.78 -12.36 -6.52
CA ALA A 214 -4.95 -12.65 -7.94
C ALA A 214 -3.65 -12.53 -8.76
N CYS A 215 -2.75 -11.63 -8.35
CA CYS A 215 -1.46 -11.41 -8.99
C CYS A 215 -0.28 -12.13 -8.28
N ASP A 216 -0.57 -13.03 -7.34
CA ASP A 216 0.44 -13.80 -6.62
C ASP A 216 1.20 -14.73 -7.57
N ALA A 217 2.52 -14.84 -7.42
CA ALA A 217 3.34 -15.72 -8.25
C ALA A 217 2.93 -17.20 -8.11
N ARG A 218 2.40 -17.62 -6.95
CA ARG A 218 1.88 -18.98 -6.70
C ARG A 218 0.69 -19.34 -7.61
N SER A 219 0.01 -18.35 -8.18
CA SER A 219 -1.10 -18.57 -9.13
C SER A 219 -0.64 -19.10 -10.51
N LEU A 220 0.66 -18.97 -10.82
CA LEU A 220 1.22 -19.27 -12.15
C LEU A 220 1.87 -20.65 -12.27
N GLU A 221 1.61 -21.58 -11.34
CA GLU A 221 2.30 -22.88 -11.28
C GLU A 221 2.14 -23.70 -12.59
N ASN A 222 3.14 -23.52 -13.47
CA ASN A 222 3.63 -24.35 -14.58
C ASN A 222 4.92 -23.72 -15.21
N PHE A 223 5.63 -22.84 -14.48
CA PHE A 223 6.93 -22.28 -14.86
C PHE A 223 8.00 -22.60 -13.82
#